data_AF-A0A3N5ZC58-F1
#
_entry.id   AF-A0A3N5ZC58-F1
#
_cell.length_a   1.000
_cell.length_b   1.000
_cell.length_c   1.000
_cell.angle_alpha   90.00
_cell.angle_beta   90.00
_cell.angle_gamma   90.00
#
_symmetry.space_group_name_H-M   'P 1'
#
loop_
_entity.id
_entity.type
_entity.pdbx_description
1 polymer ?
#
loop_
_entity_poly.entity_id
_entity_poly.type
_entity_poly.pdbx_seq_one_letter_code
_entity_poly.pdbx_strand_id
1 'polypeptide(L)'
;MSIMSQSVLRRWVLVRLFVAGFLCLVLLIPVALVKELIEERQQRRNGAVQEVTEKWGASQTLVGPVLSVPARRVVGIERGQAVYQSEYIHCLPDSLSVSGMLSPSVRKRGIYKVTLYSSRLTIRADFLLSQLASYVRGDREVFWDQAFLTLGVNDLKGIRDVAEASWNGNKLAPDPGVKSNEVIGTGITMLPGPISAAGRAELRMTVDLNGSEEFQLVPVGKVTDLHIASQWPDPSFIGSFLPARRTVTKTDFTADWRVLHLNRSFPQNWVGARGDIRNAAFGVRLMVPIDEYQKNS
;
A
#
# COMPACT_ATOMS: atom_id res chain seq x y z
N MET A 1 -7.47 46.31 63.22
CA MET A 1 -8.15 46.59 61.94
C MET A 1 -7.33 46.12 60.72
N SER A 2 -6.71 44.93 60.78
CA SER A 2 -5.83 44.40 59.71
C SER A 2 -6.33 43.07 59.12
N ILE A 3 -7.11 42.29 59.87
CA ILE A 3 -7.60 40.97 59.44
C ILE A 3 -8.81 41.08 58.48
N MET A 4 -9.59 42.15 58.55
CA MET A 4 -10.77 42.37 57.70
C MET A 4 -10.42 42.78 56.25
N SER A 5 -9.16 43.22 56.00
CA SER A 5 -8.66 43.59 54.67
C SER A 5 -8.26 42.37 53.83
N GLN A 6 -7.66 41.35 54.47
CA GLN A 6 -7.19 40.14 53.76
C GLN A 6 -8.33 39.23 53.28
N SER A 7 -9.45 39.15 54.03
CA SER A 7 -10.63 38.36 53.63
C SER A 7 -11.34 38.95 52.40
N VAL A 8 -11.41 40.28 52.32
CA VAL A 8 -11.99 41.00 51.17
C VAL A 8 -11.10 40.78 49.94
N LEU A 9 -9.78 40.93 50.08
CA LEU A 9 -8.82 40.74 48.97
C LEU A 9 -8.88 39.32 48.39
N ARG A 10 -8.92 38.28 49.24
CA ARG A 10 -9.10 36.88 48.81
C ARG A 10 -10.41 36.68 48.02
N ARG A 11 -11.50 37.30 48.46
CA ARG A 11 -12.81 37.22 47.80
C ARG A 11 -12.79 37.83 46.40
N TRP A 12 -12.11 38.96 46.21
CA TRP A 12 -11.95 39.59 44.89
C TRP A 12 -11.08 38.75 43.93
N VAL A 13 -10.01 38.11 44.43
CA VAL A 13 -9.17 37.22 43.62
C VAL A 13 -9.95 35.96 43.18
N LEU A 14 -10.74 35.36 44.07
CA LEU A 14 -11.62 34.23 43.73
C LEU A 14 -12.66 34.60 42.67
N VAL A 15 -13.30 35.77 42.78
CA VAL A 15 -14.25 36.26 41.78
C VAL A 15 -13.57 36.47 40.43
N ARG A 16 -12.36 37.07 40.40
CA ARG A 16 -11.60 37.26 39.14
C ARG A 16 -11.21 35.92 38.50
N LEU A 17 -10.76 34.95 39.29
CA LEU A 17 -10.45 33.60 38.81
C LEU A 17 -11.70 32.88 38.28
N PHE A 18 -12.83 33.02 38.96
CA PHE A 18 -14.10 32.46 38.50
C PHE A 18 -14.57 33.11 37.19
N VAL A 19 -14.53 34.43 37.08
CA VAL A 19 -14.89 35.15 35.85
C VAL A 19 -13.95 34.77 34.70
N ALA A 20 -12.65 34.67 34.95
CA ALA A 20 -11.69 34.23 33.94
C ALA A 20 -11.96 32.78 33.49
N GLY A 21 -12.21 31.86 34.43
CA GLY A 21 -12.55 30.46 34.14
C GLY A 21 -13.88 30.33 33.38
N PHE A 22 -14.90 31.11 33.77
CA PHE A 22 -16.18 31.18 33.08
C PHE A 22 -16.02 31.73 31.65
N LEU A 23 -15.21 32.79 31.47
CA LEU A 23 -14.92 33.33 30.14
C LEU A 23 -14.20 32.30 29.25
N CYS A 24 -13.25 31.54 29.81
CA CYS A 24 -12.61 30.42 29.10
C CYS A 24 -13.62 29.32 28.71
N LEU A 25 -14.57 29.00 29.59
CA LEU A 25 -15.65 28.04 29.30
C LEU A 25 -16.58 28.53 28.19
N VAL A 26 -16.93 29.82 28.18
CA VAL A 26 -17.74 30.41 27.10
C VAL A 26 -16.98 30.39 25.77
N LEU A 27 -15.67 30.67 25.79
CA LEU A 27 -14.82 30.61 24.59
C LEU A 27 -14.62 29.20 24.02
N LEU A 28 -14.86 28.14 24.81
CA LEU A 28 -14.85 26.76 24.31
C LEU A 28 -16.04 26.47 23.37
N ILE A 29 -17.17 27.17 23.53
CA ILE A 29 -18.37 26.93 22.71
C ILE A 29 -18.10 27.28 21.23
N PRO A 30 -17.60 28.48 20.86
CA PRO A 30 -17.23 28.78 19.48
C PRO A 30 -16.19 27.82 18.89
N VAL A 31 -15.20 27.39 19.69
CA VAL A 31 -14.17 26.44 19.23
C VAL A 31 -14.77 25.08 18.92
N ALA A 32 -15.68 24.58 19.76
CA ALA A 32 -16.39 23.33 19.51
C ALA A 32 -17.23 23.41 18.23
N LEU A 33 -17.99 24.50 18.02
CA LEU A 33 -18.79 24.70 16.82
C LEU A 33 -17.94 24.76 15.54
N VAL A 34 -16.78 25.43 15.57
CA VAL A 34 -15.85 25.45 14.44
C VAL A 34 -15.30 24.05 14.16
N LYS A 35 -14.96 23.29 15.21
CA LYS A 35 -14.48 21.92 15.06
C LYS A 35 -15.54 21.01 14.44
N GLU A 36 -16.78 21.08 14.92
CA GLU A 36 -17.91 20.31 14.35
C GLU A 36 -18.15 20.65 12.88
N LEU A 37 -18.13 21.94 12.52
CA LEU A 37 -18.29 22.38 11.14
C LEU A 37 -17.17 21.86 10.22
N ILE A 38 -15.92 21.86 10.72
CA ILE A 38 -14.76 21.32 9.99
C ILE A 38 -14.90 19.80 9.82
N GLU A 39 -15.27 19.09 10.87
CA GLU A 39 -15.50 17.64 10.84
C GLU A 39 -16.60 17.28 9.84
N GLU A 40 -17.73 18.02 9.83
CA GLU A 40 -18.83 17.80 8.90
C GLU A 40 -18.39 18.02 7.44
N ARG A 41 -17.62 19.08 7.16
CA ARG A 41 -17.07 19.35 5.82
C ARG A 41 -16.11 18.26 5.37
N GLN A 42 -15.27 17.76 6.27
CA GLN A 42 -14.34 16.69 5.98
C GLN A 42 -15.06 15.37 5.70
N GLN A 43 -16.10 15.04 6.48
CA GLN A 43 -16.94 13.87 6.23
C GLN A 43 -17.66 13.94 4.87
N ARG A 44 -18.27 15.08 4.53
CA ARG A 44 -18.92 15.25 3.21
C ARG A 44 -17.93 15.14 2.05
N ARG A 45 -16.72 15.70 2.19
CA ARG A 45 -15.64 15.54 1.22
C ARG A 45 -15.26 14.06 1.07
N ASN A 46 -15.02 13.37 2.18
CA ASN A 46 -14.61 11.98 2.18
C ASN A 46 -15.69 11.09 1.56
N GLY A 47 -16.97 11.32 1.84
CA GLY A 47 -18.07 10.60 1.19
C GLY A 47 -18.13 10.81 -0.32
N ALA A 48 -17.89 12.05 -0.78
CA ALA A 48 -17.83 12.36 -2.21
C ALA A 48 -16.62 11.71 -2.91
N VAL A 49 -15.45 11.67 -2.24
CA VAL A 49 -14.26 10.95 -2.71
C VAL A 49 -14.58 9.47 -2.81
N GLN A 50 -15.09 8.88 -1.72
CA GLN A 50 -15.40 7.46 -1.64
C GLN A 50 -16.35 7.03 -2.76
N GLU A 51 -17.45 7.75 -3.00
CA GLU A 51 -18.41 7.41 -4.07
C GLU A 51 -17.79 7.40 -5.48
N VAL A 52 -16.86 8.32 -5.75
CA VAL A 52 -16.14 8.36 -7.04
C VAL A 52 -15.13 7.22 -7.12
N THR A 53 -14.37 6.99 -6.04
CA THR A 53 -13.34 5.94 -6.00
C THR A 53 -13.94 4.52 -6.03
N GLU A 54 -15.11 4.30 -5.44
CA GLU A 54 -15.80 3.00 -5.45
C GLU A 54 -16.19 2.51 -6.85
N LYS A 55 -16.31 3.46 -7.81
CA LYS A 55 -16.65 3.20 -9.21
C LYS A 55 -15.42 3.14 -10.13
N TRP A 56 -14.30 3.75 -9.75
CA TRP A 56 -13.09 3.87 -10.61
C TRP A 56 -11.91 3.00 -10.16
N GLY A 57 -11.69 2.91 -8.85
CA GLY A 57 -10.49 2.38 -8.22
C GLY A 57 -10.04 3.28 -7.07
N ALA A 58 -9.89 2.70 -5.87
CA ALA A 58 -9.30 3.36 -4.71
C ALA A 58 -7.78 3.63 -4.88
N SER A 59 -7.16 4.22 -3.86
CA SER A 59 -5.70 4.35 -3.77
C SER A 59 -5.03 2.98 -3.85
N GLN A 60 -4.06 2.85 -4.75
CA GLN A 60 -3.46 1.55 -5.05
C GLN A 60 -2.11 1.40 -4.36
N THR A 61 -1.95 0.27 -3.66
CA THR A 61 -0.67 -0.24 -3.20
C THR A 61 -0.42 -1.57 -3.90
N LEU A 62 0.55 -1.59 -4.81
CA LEU A 62 1.00 -2.81 -5.48
C LEU A 62 1.91 -3.60 -4.54
N VAL A 63 1.61 -4.88 -4.34
CA VAL A 63 2.38 -5.78 -3.47
C VAL A 63 2.74 -7.03 -4.26
N GLY A 64 4.03 -7.31 -4.44
CA GLY A 64 4.46 -8.51 -5.14
C GLY A 64 5.12 -8.23 -6.50
N PRO A 65 5.29 -9.27 -7.33
CA PRO A 65 4.76 -10.63 -7.14
C PRO A 65 5.40 -11.39 -5.97
N VAL A 66 4.64 -12.30 -5.37
CA VAL A 66 5.10 -13.27 -4.35
C VAL A 66 4.88 -14.67 -4.89
N LEU A 67 5.93 -15.48 -4.97
CA LEU A 67 5.80 -16.90 -5.28
C LEU A 67 5.53 -17.66 -3.99
N SER A 68 4.50 -18.51 -4.00
CA SER A 68 4.14 -19.35 -2.86
C SER A 68 4.07 -20.80 -3.29
N VAL A 69 4.68 -21.68 -2.52
CA VAL A 69 4.68 -23.13 -2.77
C VAL A 69 4.02 -23.82 -1.58
N PRO A 70 2.91 -24.55 -1.78
CA PRO A 70 2.31 -25.33 -0.71
C PRO A 70 3.30 -26.39 -0.20
N ALA A 71 3.28 -26.61 1.10
CA ALA A 71 4.01 -27.67 1.75
C ALA A 71 3.16 -28.28 2.86
N ARG A 72 3.51 -29.49 3.28
CA ARG A 72 2.98 -30.10 4.48
C ARG A 72 4.12 -30.55 5.38
N ARG A 73 3.95 -30.36 6.68
CA ARG A 73 4.91 -30.78 7.70
C ARG A 73 4.30 -31.85 8.59
N VAL A 74 5.08 -32.86 8.93
CA VAL A 74 4.68 -33.87 9.92
C VAL A 74 4.71 -33.25 11.31
N VAL A 75 3.56 -33.14 11.97
CA VAL A 75 3.44 -32.55 13.32
C VAL A 75 3.26 -33.59 14.43
N GLY A 76 3.04 -34.84 14.06
CA GLY A 76 2.89 -35.93 15.02
C GLY A 76 2.53 -37.24 14.33
N ILE A 77 2.39 -38.28 15.15
CA ILE A 77 1.90 -39.60 14.73
C ILE A 77 0.69 -39.92 15.59
N GLU A 78 -0.48 -40.04 14.98
CA GLU A 78 -1.72 -40.46 15.64
C GLU A 78 -2.12 -41.84 15.12
N ARG A 79 -2.28 -42.81 16.04
CA ARG A 79 -2.68 -44.19 15.71
C ARG A 79 -1.80 -44.85 14.62
N GLY A 80 -0.50 -44.54 14.62
CA GLY A 80 0.47 -45.05 13.65
C GLY A 80 0.44 -44.36 12.28
N GLN A 81 -0.38 -43.30 12.09
CA GLN A 81 -0.40 -42.49 10.88
C GLN A 81 0.20 -41.10 11.14
N ALA A 82 0.98 -40.60 10.19
CA ALA A 82 1.52 -39.24 10.26
C ALA A 82 0.40 -38.21 10.13
N VAL A 83 0.37 -37.25 11.07
CA VAL A 83 -0.52 -36.09 11.02
C VAL A 83 0.22 -34.94 10.35
N TYR A 84 -0.42 -34.35 9.35
CA TYR A 84 0.16 -33.29 8.54
C TYR A 84 -0.46 -31.93 8.85
N GLN A 85 0.38 -30.90 8.91
CA GLN A 85 -0.04 -29.51 8.94
C GLN A 85 0.32 -28.85 7.60
N SER A 86 -0.67 -28.26 6.93
CA SER A 86 -0.46 -27.50 5.69
C SER A 86 0.16 -26.14 6.01
N GLU A 87 1.09 -25.71 5.17
CA GLU A 87 1.78 -24.42 5.25
C GLU A 87 2.19 -23.95 3.85
N TYR A 88 2.51 -22.67 3.70
CA TYR A 88 3.07 -22.13 2.47
C TYR A 88 4.50 -21.67 2.69
N ILE A 89 5.37 -22.00 1.74
CA ILE A 89 6.71 -21.43 1.63
C ILE A 89 6.61 -20.24 0.68
N HIS A 90 6.86 -19.04 1.19
CA HIS A 90 6.86 -17.82 0.40
C HIS A 90 8.27 -17.48 -0.06
N CYS A 91 8.39 -17.07 -1.32
CA CYS A 91 9.60 -16.65 -1.99
C CYS A 91 9.38 -15.30 -2.65
N LEU A 92 10.19 -14.33 -2.26
CA LEU A 92 10.22 -13.02 -2.90
C LEU A 92 11.28 -12.97 -4.01
N PRO A 93 11.13 -12.10 -5.02
CA PRO A 93 12.06 -12.05 -6.15
C PRO A 93 13.42 -11.47 -5.75
N ASP A 94 14.49 -11.92 -6.38
CA ASP A 94 15.83 -11.33 -6.24
C ASP A 94 15.87 -9.92 -6.87
N SER A 95 15.21 -9.70 -8.00
CA SER A 95 15.00 -8.36 -8.58
C SER A 95 13.54 -8.11 -8.87
N LEU A 96 13.06 -6.92 -8.52
CA LEU A 96 11.75 -6.41 -8.90
C LEU A 96 11.94 -5.06 -9.61
N SER A 97 11.48 -4.96 -10.85
CA SER A 97 11.43 -3.71 -11.60
C SER A 97 9.99 -3.39 -11.94
N VAL A 98 9.53 -2.21 -11.57
CA VAL A 98 8.22 -1.69 -11.93
C VAL A 98 8.39 -0.34 -12.62
N SER A 99 7.84 -0.20 -13.82
CA SER A 99 7.82 1.06 -14.55
C SER A 99 6.40 1.40 -14.97
N GLY A 100 5.98 2.64 -14.80
CA GLY A 100 4.62 3.05 -15.15
C GLY A 100 4.50 4.51 -15.55
N MET A 101 3.57 4.77 -16.47
CA MET A 101 3.07 6.11 -16.76
C MET A 101 1.71 6.29 -16.09
N LEU A 102 1.61 7.24 -15.16
CA LEU A 102 0.34 7.65 -14.56
C LEU A 102 -0.25 8.77 -15.41
N SER A 103 -1.49 8.62 -15.84
CA SER A 103 -2.25 9.63 -16.59
C SER A 103 -3.37 10.17 -15.70
N PRO A 104 -3.14 11.27 -14.96
CA PRO A 104 -4.10 11.76 -13.99
C PRO A 104 -5.24 12.52 -14.65
N SER A 105 -6.40 12.53 -14.00
CA SER A 105 -7.54 13.35 -14.38
C SER A 105 -8.29 13.79 -13.13
N VAL A 106 -8.81 15.02 -13.14
CA VAL A 106 -9.63 15.51 -12.03
C VAL A 106 -11.09 15.20 -12.31
N ARG A 107 -11.76 14.52 -11.36
CA ARG A 107 -13.22 14.38 -11.36
C ARG A 107 -13.84 15.28 -10.30
N LYS A 108 -15.03 15.80 -10.60
CA LYS A 108 -15.81 16.64 -9.70
C LYS A 108 -17.04 15.87 -9.20
N ARG A 109 -17.32 15.98 -7.91
CA ARG A 109 -18.57 15.55 -7.28
C ARG A 109 -19.07 16.69 -6.39
N GLY A 110 -20.10 17.39 -6.84
CA GLY A 110 -20.51 18.66 -6.24
C GLY A 110 -19.37 19.69 -6.33
N ILE A 111 -18.96 20.22 -5.17
CA ILE A 111 -17.85 21.18 -5.05
C ILE A 111 -16.49 20.51 -4.84
N TYR A 112 -16.44 19.19 -4.65
CA TYR A 112 -15.22 18.47 -4.34
C TYR A 112 -14.53 17.96 -5.61
N LYS A 113 -13.20 18.06 -5.63
CA LYS A 113 -12.32 17.54 -6.67
C LYS A 113 -11.60 16.28 -6.15
N VAL A 114 -11.50 15.27 -6.98
CA VAL A 114 -10.76 14.03 -6.71
C VAL A 114 -9.80 13.78 -7.86
N THR A 115 -8.53 13.52 -7.55
CA THR A 115 -7.54 13.12 -8.56
C THR A 115 -7.67 11.62 -8.79
N LEU A 116 -8.05 11.24 -10.01
CA LEU A 116 -8.02 9.86 -10.49
C LEU A 116 -6.83 9.69 -11.42
N TYR A 117 -6.40 8.46 -11.65
CA TYR A 117 -5.46 8.15 -12.70
C TYR A 117 -5.82 6.82 -13.37
N SER A 118 -5.43 6.72 -14.63
CA SER A 118 -5.21 5.43 -15.29
C SER A 118 -3.71 5.23 -15.47
N SER A 119 -3.25 3.99 -15.42
CA SER A 119 -1.85 3.68 -15.61
C SER A 119 -1.67 2.40 -16.39
N ARG A 120 -0.53 2.31 -17.09
CA ARG A 120 -0.01 1.06 -17.64
C ARG A 120 1.30 0.75 -16.92
N LEU A 121 1.33 -0.34 -16.18
CA LEU A 121 2.49 -0.77 -15.39
C LEU A 121 3.14 -1.97 -16.06
N THR A 122 4.44 -1.89 -16.30
CA THR A 122 5.27 -3.05 -16.68
C THR A 122 6.03 -3.52 -15.45
N ILE A 123 5.84 -4.78 -15.09
CA ILE A 123 6.43 -5.42 -13.93
C ILE A 123 7.31 -6.57 -14.44
N ARG A 124 8.56 -6.59 -13.98
CA ARG A 124 9.50 -7.69 -14.18
C ARG A 124 10.02 -8.16 -12.83
N ALA A 125 10.00 -9.47 -12.61
CA ALA A 125 10.50 -10.05 -11.37
C ALA A 125 11.29 -11.32 -11.63
N ASP A 126 12.52 -11.37 -11.13
CA ASP A 126 13.39 -12.54 -11.24
C ASP A 126 13.46 -13.27 -9.89
N PHE A 127 13.26 -14.58 -9.92
CA PHE A 127 13.30 -15.45 -8.74
C PHE A 127 14.52 -16.36 -8.81
N LEU A 128 15.20 -16.54 -7.67
CA LEU A 128 16.26 -17.54 -7.50
C LEU A 128 15.72 -18.70 -6.65
N LEU A 129 15.17 -19.71 -7.32
CA LEU A 129 14.44 -20.82 -6.68
C LEU A 129 15.36 -21.76 -5.88
N SER A 130 16.67 -21.76 -6.15
CA SER A 130 17.66 -22.52 -5.37
C SER A 130 17.70 -22.14 -3.89
N GLN A 131 17.25 -20.93 -3.53
CA GLN A 131 17.10 -20.52 -2.13
C GLN A 131 16.02 -21.31 -1.39
N LEU A 132 15.09 -21.93 -2.12
CA LEU A 132 14.03 -22.74 -1.53
C LEU A 132 14.47 -24.16 -1.20
N ALA A 133 15.64 -24.59 -1.68
CA ALA A 133 16.19 -25.92 -1.41
C ALA A 133 16.48 -26.18 0.08
N SER A 134 16.61 -25.14 0.92
CA SER A 134 16.69 -25.30 2.38
C SER A 134 15.36 -25.69 3.01
N TYR A 135 14.24 -25.37 2.39
CA TYR A 135 12.89 -25.68 2.89
C TYR A 135 12.39 -27.06 2.45
N VAL A 136 13.06 -27.67 1.47
CA VAL A 136 12.86 -29.08 1.06
C VAL A 136 13.53 -30.05 2.03
N ARG A 137 14.56 -29.58 2.74
CA ARG A 137 15.35 -30.42 3.65
C ARG A 137 14.70 -30.42 5.03
N GLY A 138 14.10 -31.55 5.43
CA GLY A 138 13.52 -31.72 6.76
C GLY A 138 12.29 -32.63 6.78
N ASP A 139 11.39 -32.35 7.71
CA ASP A 139 10.08 -32.98 7.97
C ASP A 139 8.95 -32.47 7.04
N ARG A 140 9.32 -31.87 5.90
CA ARG A 140 8.44 -31.19 4.96
C ARG A 140 8.38 -31.88 3.62
N GLU A 141 7.17 -32.01 3.11
CA GLU A 141 6.90 -32.37 1.72
C GLU A 141 6.40 -31.13 0.99
N VAL A 142 7.05 -30.80 -0.14
CA VAL A 142 6.83 -29.56 -0.89
C VAL A 142 6.17 -29.87 -2.23
N PHE A 143 5.06 -29.21 -2.52
CA PHE A 143 4.24 -29.42 -3.71
C PHE A 143 4.56 -28.39 -4.80
N TRP A 144 5.66 -28.62 -5.51
CA TRP A 144 6.17 -27.72 -6.55
C TRP A 144 5.24 -27.55 -7.76
N ASP A 145 4.42 -28.55 -8.03
CA ASP A 145 3.38 -28.58 -9.05
C ASP A 145 2.19 -27.68 -8.72
N GLN A 146 2.04 -27.30 -7.46
CA GLN A 146 0.95 -26.47 -6.94
C GLN A 146 1.40 -25.05 -6.58
N ALA A 147 2.60 -24.65 -7.03
CA ALA A 147 3.09 -23.30 -6.82
C ALA A 147 2.17 -22.27 -7.49
N PHE A 148 2.06 -21.10 -6.88
CA PHE A 148 1.29 -19.99 -7.40
C PHE A 148 1.97 -18.66 -7.12
N LEU A 149 1.76 -17.70 -8.02
CA LEU A 149 2.19 -16.32 -7.88
C LEU A 149 1.01 -15.47 -7.44
N THR A 150 1.25 -14.53 -6.53
CA THR A 150 0.25 -13.57 -6.11
C THR A 150 0.76 -12.16 -6.35
N LEU A 151 -0.06 -11.34 -7.02
CA LEU A 151 0.14 -9.90 -7.12
C LEU A 151 -1.02 -9.21 -6.40
N GLY A 152 -0.67 -8.48 -5.34
CA GLY A 152 -1.59 -7.75 -4.50
C GLY A 152 -1.87 -6.36 -5.02
N VAL A 153 -3.15 -5.99 -4.95
CA VAL A 153 -3.65 -4.63 -5.14
C VAL A 153 -4.66 -4.33 -4.03
N ASN A 154 -4.87 -3.06 -3.70
CA ASN A 154 -5.84 -2.70 -2.66
C ASN A 154 -7.29 -2.86 -3.17
N ASP A 155 -7.52 -2.53 -4.43
CA ASP A 155 -8.84 -2.58 -5.04
C ASP A 155 -8.77 -3.25 -6.42
N LEU A 156 -9.34 -4.45 -6.51
CA LEU A 156 -9.40 -5.24 -7.74
C LEU A 156 -10.21 -4.57 -8.84
N LYS A 157 -11.17 -3.69 -8.50
CA LYS A 157 -11.91 -2.90 -9.50
C LYS A 157 -11.00 -1.97 -10.31
N GLY A 158 -9.84 -1.63 -9.74
CA GLY A 158 -8.82 -0.84 -10.43
C GLY A 158 -8.15 -1.60 -11.57
N ILE A 159 -8.09 -2.93 -11.56
CA ILE A 159 -7.49 -3.70 -12.65
C ILE A 159 -8.43 -3.64 -13.84
N ARG A 160 -8.02 -2.94 -14.91
CA ARG A 160 -8.82 -2.84 -16.15
C ARG A 160 -8.50 -3.97 -17.11
N ASP A 161 -7.23 -4.29 -17.24
CA ASP A 161 -6.74 -5.32 -18.14
C ASP A 161 -5.37 -5.84 -17.68
N VAL A 162 -5.09 -7.10 -18.00
CA VAL A 162 -3.75 -7.69 -17.89
C VAL A 162 -3.35 -8.08 -19.31
N ALA A 163 -2.80 -7.12 -20.04
CA ALA A 163 -2.50 -7.25 -21.46
C ALA A 163 -1.52 -8.40 -21.75
N GLU A 164 -0.52 -8.55 -20.89
CA GLU A 164 0.50 -9.60 -21.02
C GLU A 164 0.88 -10.12 -19.63
N ALA A 165 0.97 -11.43 -19.49
CA ALA A 165 1.59 -12.07 -18.35
C ALA A 165 2.29 -13.35 -18.81
N SER A 166 3.53 -13.55 -18.38
CA SER A 166 4.32 -14.71 -18.74
C SER A 166 5.25 -15.15 -17.63
N TRP A 167 5.41 -16.46 -17.50
CA TRP A 167 6.37 -17.12 -16.61
C TRP A 167 7.39 -17.88 -17.45
N ASN A 168 8.65 -17.48 -17.40
CA ASN A 168 9.72 -18.04 -18.25
C ASN A 168 9.36 -18.01 -19.75
N GLY A 169 8.68 -16.96 -20.20
CA GLY A 169 8.20 -16.80 -21.59
C GLY A 169 6.92 -17.55 -21.92
N ASN A 170 6.43 -18.45 -21.06
CA ASN A 170 5.15 -19.13 -21.24
C ASN A 170 4.01 -18.23 -20.79
N LYS A 171 2.93 -18.16 -21.58
CA LYS A 171 1.74 -17.36 -21.25
C LYS A 171 1.18 -17.80 -19.89
N LEU A 172 0.88 -16.81 -19.07
CA LEU A 172 0.36 -16.98 -17.72
C LEU A 172 -1.01 -16.31 -17.64
N ALA A 173 -2.02 -17.01 -17.13
CA ALA A 173 -3.36 -16.47 -16.97
C ALA A 173 -3.57 -16.01 -15.52
N PRO A 174 -3.95 -14.74 -15.30
CA PRO A 174 -4.36 -14.26 -13.99
C PRO A 174 -5.80 -14.66 -13.66
N ASP A 175 -6.01 -15.18 -12.46
CA ASP A 175 -7.31 -15.42 -11.85
C ASP A 175 -7.55 -14.42 -10.70
N PRO A 176 -8.80 -13.95 -10.51
CA PRO A 176 -9.13 -13.06 -9.40
C PRO A 176 -9.01 -13.78 -8.05
N GLY A 177 -8.59 -13.03 -7.03
CA GLY A 177 -8.47 -13.51 -5.67
C GLY A 177 -7.09 -14.06 -5.33
N VAL A 178 -6.91 -14.38 -4.05
CA VAL A 178 -5.67 -14.93 -3.50
C VAL A 178 -5.93 -16.34 -2.98
N LYS A 179 -4.99 -17.26 -3.19
CA LYS A 179 -5.09 -18.64 -2.66
C LYS A 179 -4.80 -18.72 -1.16
N SER A 180 -4.08 -17.73 -0.62
CA SER A 180 -3.73 -17.63 0.79
C SER A 180 -3.69 -16.16 1.22
N ASN A 181 -4.23 -15.87 2.41
CA ASN A 181 -4.18 -14.55 3.04
C ASN A 181 -2.92 -14.35 3.90
N GLU A 182 -1.96 -15.29 3.85
CA GLU A 182 -0.77 -15.27 4.69
C GLU A 182 0.12 -14.05 4.45
N VAL A 183 0.15 -13.50 3.22
CA VAL A 183 1.02 -12.38 2.84
C VAL A 183 0.23 -11.24 2.18
N ILE A 184 -0.68 -11.60 1.27
CA ILE A 184 -1.49 -10.66 0.48
C ILE A 184 -2.95 -11.06 0.67
N GLY A 185 -3.78 -10.17 1.21
CA GLY A 185 -5.21 -10.44 1.43
C GLY A 185 -6.10 -10.18 0.21
N THR A 186 -5.67 -9.37 -0.75
CA THR A 186 -6.43 -8.98 -1.94
C THR A 186 -5.50 -8.87 -3.14
N GLY A 187 -5.88 -9.46 -4.28
CA GLY A 187 -5.00 -9.53 -5.44
C GLY A 187 -5.49 -10.50 -6.50
N ILE A 188 -4.60 -10.76 -7.46
CA ILE A 188 -4.74 -11.77 -8.50
C ILE A 188 -3.75 -12.91 -8.24
N THR A 189 -4.16 -14.12 -8.59
CA THR A 189 -3.32 -15.32 -8.54
C THR A 189 -2.98 -15.75 -9.95
N MET A 190 -1.77 -16.27 -10.15
CA MET A 190 -1.34 -16.85 -11.41
C MET A 190 -0.68 -18.20 -11.14
N LEU A 191 -0.94 -19.20 -11.99
CA LEU A 191 -0.40 -20.54 -11.83
C LEU A 191 0.76 -20.76 -12.84
N PRO A 192 2.03 -20.69 -12.40
CA PRO A 192 3.19 -20.88 -13.29
C PRO A 192 3.32 -22.31 -13.86
N GLY A 193 2.49 -23.24 -13.42
CA GLY A 193 2.65 -24.67 -13.66
C GLY A 193 3.75 -25.27 -12.78
N PRO A 194 4.19 -26.50 -13.07
CA PRO A 194 5.24 -27.15 -12.31
C PRO A 194 6.55 -26.36 -12.34
N ILE A 195 7.04 -26.01 -11.15
CA ILE A 195 8.35 -25.40 -10.97
C ILE A 195 9.32 -26.40 -10.34
N SER A 196 10.59 -26.04 -10.23
CA SER A 196 11.62 -26.83 -9.56
C SER A 196 12.34 -25.98 -8.53
N ALA A 197 12.84 -26.61 -7.47
CA ALA A 197 13.74 -25.99 -6.50
C ALA A 197 15.10 -25.57 -7.12
N ALA A 198 15.37 -25.94 -8.38
CA ALA A 198 16.60 -25.61 -9.07
C ALA A 198 16.37 -24.51 -10.13
N GLY A 199 17.26 -23.52 -10.14
CA GLY A 199 17.36 -22.55 -11.23
C GLY A 199 16.77 -21.18 -10.93
N ARG A 200 16.48 -20.45 -12.01
CA ARG A 200 15.94 -19.10 -12.00
C ARG A 200 14.60 -19.10 -12.71
N ALA A 201 13.74 -18.19 -12.32
CA ALA A 201 12.50 -17.95 -13.03
C ALA A 201 12.23 -16.46 -13.20
N GLU A 202 11.51 -16.10 -14.25
CA GLU A 202 11.17 -14.72 -14.58
C GLU A 202 9.65 -14.59 -14.75
N LEU A 203 9.05 -13.63 -14.03
CA LEU A 203 7.73 -13.11 -14.33
C LEU A 203 7.87 -11.82 -15.14
N ARG A 204 7.19 -11.75 -16.27
CA ARG A 204 6.91 -10.48 -16.96
C ARG A 204 5.41 -10.27 -17.04
N MET A 205 4.97 -9.07 -16.69
CA MET A 205 3.57 -8.72 -16.83
C MET A 205 3.37 -7.23 -17.14
N THR A 206 2.31 -6.95 -17.88
CA THR A 206 1.81 -5.59 -18.15
C THR A 206 0.37 -5.52 -17.67
N VAL A 207 0.11 -4.60 -16.74
CA VAL A 207 -1.22 -4.40 -16.14
C VAL A 207 -1.68 -2.96 -16.34
N ASP A 208 -2.90 -2.81 -16.85
CA ASP A 208 -3.57 -1.52 -16.92
C ASP A 208 -4.36 -1.33 -15.62
N LEU A 209 -3.89 -0.41 -14.76
CA LEU A 209 -4.38 -0.20 -13.40
C LEU A 209 -4.92 1.22 -13.23
N ASN A 210 -6.17 1.32 -12.81
CA ASN A 210 -6.80 2.53 -12.33
C ASN A 210 -6.60 2.68 -10.82
N GLY A 211 -6.45 3.93 -10.39
CA GLY A 211 -6.49 4.29 -9.00
C GLY A 211 -6.87 5.74 -8.80
N SER A 212 -6.80 6.17 -7.55
CA SER A 212 -7.09 7.53 -7.12
C SER A 212 -6.03 7.97 -6.13
N GLU A 213 -5.72 9.28 -6.14
CA GLU A 213 -4.84 10.00 -5.22
C GLU A 213 -3.40 9.50 -5.09
N GLU A 214 -3.16 8.20 -4.89
CA GLU A 214 -1.87 7.60 -4.57
C GLU A 214 -1.60 6.33 -5.38
N PHE A 215 -0.34 6.17 -5.73
CA PHE A 215 0.23 4.91 -6.20
C PHE A 215 1.45 4.57 -5.33
N GLN A 216 1.43 3.39 -4.74
CA GLN A 216 2.53 2.87 -3.93
C GLN A 216 2.95 1.47 -4.38
N LEU A 217 4.21 1.14 -4.12
CA LEU A 217 4.80 -0.19 -4.30
C LEU A 217 5.40 -0.66 -2.97
N VAL A 218 5.23 -1.94 -2.64
CA VAL A 218 5.98 -2.61 -1.57
C VAL A 218 7.27 -3.23 -2.14
N PRO A 219 8.46 -2.92 -1.60
CA PRO A 219 9.76 -3.38 -2.13
C PRO A 219 10.05 -4.83 -1.75
N VAL A 220 9.36 -5.77 -2.41
CA VAL A 220 9.57 -7.21 -2.15
C VAL A 220 10.84 -7.77 -2.79
N GLY A 221 11.47 -7.08 -3.75
CA GLY A 221 12.72 -7.53 -4.37
C GLY A 221 13.93 -7.46 -3.42
N LYS A 222 14.98 -8.28 -3.60
CA LYS A 222 16.29 -7.98 -2.97
C LYS A 222 16.80 -6.62 -3.44
N VAL A 223 16.59 -6.35 -4.71
CA VAL A 223 16.66 -5.02 -5.31
C VAL A 223 15.28 -4.72 -5.89
N THR A 224 14.68 -3.61 -5.49
CA THR A 224 13.44 -3.09 -6.07
C THR A 224 13.72 -1.76 -6.75
N ASP A 225 13.49 -1.70 -8.05
CA ASP A 225 13.54 -0.48 -8.85
C ASP A 225 12.11 -0.05 -9.21
N LEU A 226 11.77 1.21 -8.97
CA LEU A 226 10.49 1.81 -9.37
C LEU A 226 10.76 3.04 -10.23
N HIS A 227 10.16 3.10 -11.41
CA HIS A 227 10.14 4.27 -12.27
C HIS A 227 8.70 4.73 -12.49
N ILE A 228 8.40 5.98 -12.16
CA ILE A 228 7.10 6.60 -12.42
C ILE A 228 7.29 7.89 -13.23
N ALA A 229 6.51 8.01 -14.30
CA ALA A 229 6.35 9.24 -15.07
C ALA A 229 4.88 9.67 -15.07
N SER A 230 4.61 10.96 -15.09
CA SER A 230 3.24 11.48 -15.18
C SER A 230 3.20 12.90 -15.73
N GLN A 231 2.12 13.23 -16.44
CA GLN A 231 1.79 14.59 -16.85
C GLN A 231 1.06 15.33 -15.71
N TRP A 232 1.80 15.56 -14.62
CA TRP A 232 1.28 16.26 -13.43
C TRP A 232 2.33 17.22 -12.85
N PRO A 233 1.94 18.44 -12.45
CA PRO A 233 2.88 19.42 -11.87
C PRO A 233 3.20 19.19 -10.39
N ASP A 234 2.25 18.63 -9.64
CA ASP A 234 2.31 18.63 -8.17
C ASP A 234 2.36 17.21 -7.57
N PRO A 235 3.47 16.47 -7.72
CA PRO A 235 3.67 15.21 -7.02
C PRO A 235 4.06 15.45 -5.56
N SER A 236 3.57 14.58 -4.68
CA SER A 236 4.07 14.43 -3.31
C SER A 236 4.63 13.02 -3.14
N PHE A 237 5.93 12.90 -2.82
CA PHE A 237 6.56 11.60 -2.63
C PHE A 237 6.33 11.10 -1.21
N ILE A 238 5.78 9.89 -1.08
CA ILE A 238 5.22 9.37 0.17
C ILE A 238 5.75 7.97 0.51
N GLY A 239 5.52 7.56 1.77
CA GLY A 239 5.88 6.24 2.29
C GLY A 239 7.32 6.17 2.78
N SER A 240 7.85 4.96 2.87
CA SER A 240 9.09 4.66 3.61
C SER A 240 10.38 5.06 2.87
N PHE A 241 10.29 5.39 1.57
CA PHE A 241 11.44 5.72 0.73
C PHE A 241 11.15 6.89 -0.21
N LEU A 242 12.05 7.87 -0.24
CA LEU A 242 12.03 8.96 -1.21
C LEU A 242 12.75 8.55 -2.52
N PRO A 243 12.41 9.15 -3.66
CA PRO A 243 13.07 8.83 -4.92
C PRO A 243 14.55 9.19 -4.88
N ALA A 244 15.39 8.32 -5.43
CA ALA A 244 16.82 8.57 -5.59
C ALA A 244 17.07 9.67 -6.64
N ARG A 245 16.23 9.75 -7.67
CA ARG A 245 16.24 10.83 -8.68
C ARG A 245 14.82 11.26 -8.97
N ARG A 246 14.63 12.58 -9.16
CA ARG A 246 13.34 13.14 -9.58
C ARG A 246 13.53 14.39 -10.41
N THR A 247 12.62 14.59 -11.35
CA THR A 247 12.46 15.84 -12.10
C THR A 247 11.00 16.25 -12.01
N VAL A 248 10.73 17.49 -11.58
CA VAL A 248 9.38 18.06 -11.53
C VAL A 248 9.39 19.34 -12.33
N THR A 249 8.45 19.47 -13.25
CA THR A 249 8.26 20.63 -14.11
C THR A 249 6.86 21.22 -13.87
N LYS A 250 6.51 22.29 -14.60
CA LYS A 250 5.17 22.88 -14.53
C LYS A 250 4.07 22.02 -15.14
N THR A 251 4.41 20.93 -15.84
CA THR A 251 3.46 20.08 -16.57
C THR A 251 3.59 18.61 -16.19
N ASP A 252 4.81 18.16 -15.90
CA ASP A 252 5.16 16.74 -15.78
C ASP A 252 6.13 16.47 -14.63
N PHE A 253 6.16 15.20 -14.17
CA PHE A 253 7.20 14.70 -13.30
C PHE A 253 7.71 13.32 -13.72
N THR A 254 8.95 13.04 -13.33
CA THR A 254 9.57 11.70 -13.35
C THR A 254 10.24 11.43 -12.01
N ALA A 255 10.20 10.18 -11.55
CA ALA A 255 10.84 9.77 -10.31
C ALA A 255 11.32 8.32 -10.38
N ASP A 256 12.56 8.11 -9.93
CA ASP A 256 13.23 6.81 -9.84
C ASP A 256 13.51 6.49 -8.38
N TRP A 257 13.14 5.29 -7.94
CA TRP A 257 13.54 4.72 -6.66
C TRP A 257 14.37 3.46 -6.88
N ARG A 258 15.29 3.22 -5.96
CA ARG A 258 16.02 1.96 -5.83
C ARG A 258 16.11 1.58 -4.35
N VAL A 259 15.48 0.48 -3.98
CA VAL A 259 15.40 0.00 -2.59
C VAL A 259 16.08 -1.36 -2.48
N LEU A 260 17.00 -1.51 -1.53
CA LEU A 260 17.66 -2.77 -1.21
C LEU A 260 16.93 -3.47 -0.06
N HIS A 261 16.93 -4.80 -0.04
CA HIS A 261 16.32 -5.56 1.06
C HIS A 261 16.89 -5.26 2.46
N LEU A 262 18.12 -4.74 2.55
CA LEU A 262 18.72 -4.33 3.82
C LEU A 262 17.96 -3.16 4.48
N ASN A 263 17.13 -2.45 3.72
CA ASN A 263 16.38 -1.30 4.19
C ASN A 263 14.99 -1.67 4.76
N ARG A 264 14.65 -2.96 4.84
CA ARG A 264 13.34 -3.45 5.32
C ARG A 264 13.47 -4.57 6.34
N SER A 265 12.43 -4.75 7.14
CA SER A 265 12.41 -5.67 8.29
C SER A 265 11.78 -7.04 8.01
N PHE A 266 11.87 -7.55 6.78
CA PHE A 266 11.35 -8.88 6.42
C PHE A 266 12.28 -9.66 5.48
N PRO A 267 12.42 -10.99 5.65
CA PRO A 267 13.34 -11.83 4.88
C PRO A 267 12.85 -12.04 3.44
N GLN A 268 13.69 -12.67 2.61
CA GLN A 268 13.30 -13.05 1.25
C GLN A 268 12.43 -14.28 1.15
N ASN A 269 12.60 -15.21 2.08
CA ASN A 269 11.87 -16.46 2.09
C ASN A 269 11.46 -16.76 3.53
N TRP A 270 10.27 -17.30 3.71
CA TRP A 270 9.77 -17.74 5.01
C TRP A 270 8.64 -18.76 4.84
N VAL A 271 8.19 -19.32 5.96
CA VAL A 271 7.06 -20.27 6.01
C VAL A 271 5.94 -19.64 6.82
N GLY A 272 4.71 -19.72 6.31
CA GLY A 272 3.50 -19.26 7.00
C GLY A 272 3.23 -17.76 6.90
N ALA A 273 2.26 -17.31 7.71
CA ALA A 273 1.73 -15.95 7.71
C ALA A 273 2.75 -14.86 8.08
N ARG A 274 2.66 -13.73 7.38
CA ARG A 274 3.43 -12.51 7.64
C ARG A 274 2.68 -11.25 7.17
N GLY A 275 2.22 -10.42 8.12
CA GLY A 275 1.41 -9.22 7.85
C GLY A 275 2.17 -7.88 7.77
N ASP A 276 3.47 -7.83 8.08
CA ASP A 276 4.23 -6.58 8.27
C ASP A 276 4.79 -5.95 6.97
N ILE A 277 4.72 -6.64 5.82
CA ILE A 277 5.43 -6.23 4.60
C ILE A 277 4.95 -4.89 4.03
N ARG A 278 3.67 -4.55 4.22
CA ARG A 278 3.06 -3.31 3.69
C ARG A 278 3.63 -2.04 4.32
N ASN A 279 4.23 -2.13 5.50
CA ASN A 279 4.86 -0.98 6.18
C ASN A 279 6.06 -0.42 5.41
N ALA A 280 6.63 -1.19 4.47
CA ALA A 280 7.71 -0.73 3.61
C ALA A 280 7.22 -0.03 2.33
N ALA A 281 5.91 0.19 2.16
CA ALA A 281 5.35 0.80 0.95
C ALA A 281 5.89 2.23 0.72
N PHE A 282 6.12 2.57 -0.55
CA PHE A 282 6.58 3.89 -0.98
C PHE A 282 6.01 4.23 -2.36
N GLY A 283 5.96 5.52 -2.70
CA GLY A 283 5.52 5.95 -4.02
C GLY A 283 5.18 7.42 -4.09
N VAL A 284 4.10 7.73 -4.80
CA VAL A 284 3.69 9.10 -5.12
C VAL A 284 2.20 9.32 -4.85
N ARG A 285 1.89 10.49 -4.32
CA ARG A 285 0.57 11.08 -4.20
C ARG A 285 0.42 12.21 -5.22
N LEU A 286 -0.65 12.19 -5.99
CA LEU A 286 -1.02 13.20 -6.97
C LEU A 286 -1.93 14.24 -6.28
N MET A 287 -1.32 15.33 -5.84
CA MET A 287 -2.06 16.38 -5.13
C MET A 287 -3.07 17.04 -6.07
N VAL A 288 -4.26 17.38 -5.56
CA VAL A 288 -5.21 18.20 -6.34
C VAL A 288 -4.58 19.57 -6.55
N PRO A 289 -4.49 20.09 -7.78
CA PRO A 289 -3.94 21.41 -8.02
C PRO A 289 -4.82 22.44 -7.31
N ILE A 290 -4.21 23.28 -6.49
CA ILE A 290 -4.92 24.41 -5.89
C ILE A 290 -5.13 25.41 -7.02
N ASP A 291 -6.40 25.70 -7.36
CA ASP A 291 -6.69 26.84 -8.24
C ASP A 291 -6.14 28.09 -7.53
N GLU A 292 -5.14 28.77 -8.10
CA GLU A 292 -4.52 29.98 -7.52
C GLU A 292 -5.55 31.06 -7.14
N TYR A 293 -6.76 31.00 -7.71
CA TYR A 293 -7.87 31.88 -7.42
C TYR A 293 -8.48 31.76 -6.01
N GLN A 294 -8.25 30.67 -5.27
CA GLN A 294 -8.79 30.56 -3.89
C GLN A 294 -8.01 31.38 -2.84
N LYS A 295 -6.91 32.05 -3.21
CA LYS A 295 -6.19 32.93 -2.27
C LYS A 295 -6.78 34.33 -2.10
N ASN A 296 -7.73 34.74 -2.95
CA ASN A 296 -8.25 36.11 -2.96
C ASN A 296 -9.80 36.16 -2.90
N SER A 297 -10.41 35.55 -1.89
CA SER A 297 -11.84 35.77 -1.57
C SER A 297 -12.07 35.80 -0.07
#